data_AF-H2Y068-F1
#
_entry.id   AF-H2Y068-F1
#
_cell.length_a   1.000
_cell.length_b   1.000
_cell.length_c   1.000
_cell.angle_alpha   90.00
_cell.angle_beta   90.00
_cell.angle_gamma   90.00
#
_symmetry.space_group_name_H-M   'P 1'
#
loop_
_entity.id
_entity.type
_entity.pdbx_description
1 polymer ?
#
loop_
_entity_poly.entity_id
_entity_poly.type
_entity_poly.pdbx_seq_one_letter_code
_entity_poly.pdbx_strand_id
1 'polypeptide(L)'
;MTEEIASTTFVPLQTADDVARRREQVLSQYKAFKDAMIAKRLELKEALRFQHFLRDTGELERWMNDRMQIAVDESWKDTTNLEIRLQKHTTLEAEVNANKGSLDKLDSEGQDMIEQKFSASDIIEARLIELHNLWDKLLKALEFRGIKLGQTHSLTNFQRKCEEVLYWINDKETIVRSTDTGNDLDHVNMLLAKFEEFQSELQGYGDRVKDVNDEADKL
;
A
#
# COMPACT_ATOMS: atom_id res chain seq x y z
N MET A 1 19.84 -32.35 -33.97
CA MET A 1 19.36 -33.72 -34.19
C MET A 1 18.31 -33.63 -35.28
N THR A 2 18.71 -33.92 -36.51
CA THR A 2 17.90 -33.73 -37.72
C THR A 2 16.95 -34.90 -37.89
N GLU A 3 15.64 -34.66 -37.81
CA GLU A 3 14.62 -35.64 -38.17
C GLU A 3 14.69 -35.93 -39.67
N GLU A 4 14.97 -37.18 -39.96
CA GLU A 4 15.03 -37.79 -41.28
C GLU A 4 13.60 -37.76 -41.87
N ILE A 5 13.37 -36.91 -42.88
CA ILE A 5 12.11 -36.88 -43.61
C ILE A 5 12.02 -38.22 -44.35
N ALA A 6 11.19 -39.13 -43.83
CA ALA A 6 10.93 -40.44 -44.41
C ALA A 6 10.54 -40.28 -45.90
N SER A 7 11.44 -40.72 -46.78
CA SER A 7 11.21 -40.79 -48.22
C SER A 7 9.93 -41.60 -48.48
N THR A 8 8.90 -40.92 -48.99
CA THR A 8 7.63 -41.56 -49.32
C THR A 8 7.79 -42.24 -50.67
N THR A 9 8.33 -43.45 -50.69
CA THR A 9 8.35 -44.30 -51.89
C THR A 9 6.92 -44.50 -52.40
N PHE A 10 6.65 -44.04 -53.62
CA PHE A 10 5.38 -44.23 -54.30
C PHE A 10 5.20 -45.73 -54.62
N VAL A 11 4.34 -46.40 -53.85
CA VAL A 11 3.93 -47.78 -54.12
C VAL A 11 2.66 -47.72 -54.99
N PRO A 12 2.68 -48.24 -56.23
CA PRO A 12 1.51 -48.24 -57.10
C PRO A 12 0.38 -49.07 -56.48
N LEU A 13 -0.84 -48.52 -56.46
CA LEU A 13 -2.04 -49.24 -56.01
C LEU A 13 -2.47 -50.23 -57.11
N GLN A 14 -2.46 -51.54 -56.83
CA GLN A 14 -2.72 -52.57 -57.83
C GLN A 14 -4.06 -53.30 -57.64
N THR A 15 -4.58 -53.31 -56.41
CA THR A 15 -5.83 -54.00 -56.05
C THR A 15 -6.83 -53.07 -55.36
N ALA A 16 -8.11 -53.48 -55.33
CA ALA A 16 -9.14 -52.76 -54.57
C ALA A 16 -8.80 -52.71 -53.07
N ASP A 17 -8.14 -53.74 -52.53
CA ASP A 17 -7.68 -53.80 -51.15
C ASP A 17 -6.57 -52.78 -50.87
N ASP A 18 -5.64 -52.56 -51.80
CA ASP A 18 -4.61 -51.53 -51.67
C ASP A 18 -5.24 -50.13 -51.61
N VAL A 19 -6.24 -49.87 -52.45
CA VAL A 19 -7.00 -48.61 -52.46
C VAL A 19 -7.74 -48.42 -51.12
N ALA A 20 -8.40 -49.47 -50.61
CA ALA A 20 -9.11 -49.43 -49.34
C ALA A 20 -8.16 -49.12 -48.16
N ARG A 21 -7.02 -49.80 -48.08
CA ARG A 21 -5.98 -49.56 -47.06
C ARG A 21 -5.42 -48.15 -47.14
N ARG A 22 -5.08 -47.68 -48.35
CA ARG A 22 -4.54 -46.33 -48.51
C ARG A 22 -5.56 -45.25 -48.14
N ARG A 23 -6.83 -45.45 -48.47
CA ARG A 23 -7.94 -44.58 -48.05
C ARG A 23 -8.05 -44.53 -46.52
N GLU A 24 -8.03 -45.68 -45.85
CA GLU A 24 -8.10 -45.77 -44.39
C GLU A 24 -6.90 -45.09 -43.72
N GLN A 25 -5.70 -45.25 -44.27
CA GLN A 25 -4.51 -44.56 -43.79
C GLN A 25 -4.63 -43.04 -43.92
N VAL A 26 -5.12 -42.53 -45.05
CA VAL A 26 -5.31 -41.07 -45.24
C VAL A 26 -6.36 -40.54 -44.27
N LEU A 27 -7.48 -41.25 -44.11
CA LEU A 27 -8.56 -40.83 -43.21
C LEU A 27 -8.11 -40.83 -41.74
N SER A 28 -7.37 -41.85 -41.31
CA SER A 28 -6.83 -41.93 -39.94
C SER A 28 -5.77 -40.85 -39.68
N GLN A 29 -4.84 -40.62 -40.61
CA GLN A 29 -3.85 -39.56 -40.49
C GLN A 29 -4.50 -38.17 -40.47
N TYR A 30 -5.50 -37.93 -41.32
CA TYR A 30 -6.22 -36.65 -41.34
C TYR A 30 -7.00 -36.41 -40.04
N LYS A 31 -7.58 -37.46 -39.45
CA LYS A 31 -8.22 -37.38 -38.13
C LYS A 31 -7.20 -37.02 -37.04
N ALA A 32 -6.09 -37.76 -36.96
CA ALA A 32 -5.03 -37.49 -35.99
C ALA A 32 -4.46 -36.07 -36.13
N PHE A 33 -4.28 -35.59 -37.37
CA PHE A 33 -3.87 -34.23 -37.65
C PHE A 33 -4.88 -33.19 -37.14
N LYS A 34 -6.18 -33.41 -37.36
CA LYS A 34 -7.24 -32.53 -36.83
C LYS A 34 -7.24 -32.49 -35.30
N ASP A 35 -7.12 -33.65 -34.66
CA ASP A 35 -7.09 -33.74 -33.20
C ASP A 35 -5.85 -33.02 -32.64
N ALA A 36 -4.67 -33.20 -33.26
CA ALA A 36 -3.45 -32.49 -32.90
C ALA A 36 -3.55 -30.97 -33.10
N MET A 37 -4.18 -30.51 -34.19
CA MET A 37 -4.42 -29.09 -34.43
C MET A 37 -5.33 -28.45 -33.36
N ILE A 38 -6.36 -29.17 -32.90
CA ILE A 38 -7.25 -28.70 -31.83
C ILE A 38 -6.49 -28.63 -30.51
N ALA A 39 -5.73 -29.68 -30.16
CA ALA A 39 -4.88 -29.69 -28.97
C ALA A 39 -3.89 -28.52 -29.00
N LYS A 40 -3.21 -28.29 -30.14
CA LYS A 40 -2.25 -27.20 -30.26
C LYS A 40 -2.88 -25.83 -30.09
N ARG A 41 -4.10 -25.64 -30.61
CA ARG A 41 -4.85 -24.39 -30.43
C ARG A 41 -5.20 -24.16 -28.96
N LEU A 42 -5.53 -25.21 -28.21
CA LEU A 42 -5.81 -25.10 -26.78
C LEU A 42 -4.56 -24.70 -26.01
N GLU A 43 -3.43 -25.40 -26.21
CA GLU A 43 -2.14 -25.06 -25.59
C GLU A 43 -1.73 -23.60 -25.85
N LEU A 44 -1.89 -23.12 -27.09
CA LEU A 44 -1.54 -21.74 -27.43
C LEU A 44 -2.43 -20.72 -26.71
N LYS A 45 -3.71 -21.04 -26.47
CA LYS A 45 -4.61 -20.17 -25.70
C LYS A 45 -4.25 -20.17 -24.22
N GLU A 46 -3.93 -21.33 -23.66
CA GLU A 46 -3.46 -21.44 -22.27
C GLU A 46 -2.17 -20.64 -22.06
N ALA A 47 -1.19 -20.83 -22.95
CA ALA A 47 0.06 -20.09 -22.93
C ALA A 47 -0.17 -18.57 -23.04
N LEU A 48 -1.08 -18.13 -23.93
CA LEU A 48 -1.41 -16.71 -24.06
C LEU A 48 -2.01 -16.12 -22.77
N ARG A 49 -2.99 -16.79 -22.17
CA ARG A 49 -3.59 -16.35 -20.89
C ARG A 49 -2.53 -16.31 -19.78
N PHE A 50 -1.71 -17.34 -19.68
CA PHE A 50 -0.64 -17.39 -18.70
C PHE A 50 0.37 -16.24 -18.85
N GLN A 51 0.75 -15.87 -20.08
CA GLN A 51 1.63 -14.72 -20.30
C GLN A 51 0.98 -13.39 -19.91
N HIS A 52 -0.33 -13.22 -20.14
CA HIS A 52 -1.05 -12.05 -19.67
C HIS A 52 -1.08 -11.98 -18.15
N PHE A 53 -1.37 -13.09 -17.48
CA PHE A 53 -1.32 -13.18 -16.02
C PHE A 53 0.07 -12.82 -15.45
N LEU A 54 1.16 -13.34 -16.03
CA LEU A 54 2.51 -13.00 -15.58
C LEU A 54 2.84 -11.51 -15.74
N ARG A 55 2.41 -10.90 -16.86
CA ARG A 55 2.58 -9.45 -17.05
C ARG A 55 1.82 -8.68 -15.97
N ASP A 56 0.55 -9.00 -15.76
CA ASP A 56 -0.34 -8.24 -14.88
C ASP A 56 0.07 -8.40 -13.40
N THR A 57 0.50 -9.61 -12.99
CA THR A 57 1.11 -9.83 -11.67
C THR A 57 2.42 -9.04 -11.51
N GLY A 58 3.28 -9.00 -12.53
CA GLY A 58 4.52 -8.22 -12.50
C GLY A 58 4.32 -6.71 -12.52
N GLU A 59 3.22 -6.22 -13.09
CA GLU A 59 2.82 -4.81 -13.00
C GLU A 59 2.36 -4.45 -11.59
N LEU A 60 1.51 -5.29 -10.97
CA LEU A 60 1.07 -5.07 -9.60
C LEU A 60 2.23 -5.16 -8.60
N GLU A 61 3.13 -6.12 -8.78
CA GLU A 61 4.34 -6.27 -7.95
C GLU A 61 5.23 -5.02 -8.00
N ARG A 62 5.49 -4.48 -9.20
CA ARG A 62 6.28 -3.24 -9.34
C ARG A 62 5.61 -2.07 -8.65
N TRP A 63 4.31 -1.90 -8.85
CA TRP A 63 3.55 -0.84 -8.18
C TRP A 63 3.61 -0.99 -6.65
N MET A 64 3.47 -2.21 -6.11
CA MET A 64 3.57 -2.47 -4.67
C MET A 64 4.96 -2.13 -4.13
N ASN A 65 6.02 -2.50 -4.84
CA ASN A 65 7.40 -2.17 -4.45
C ASN A 65 7.65 -0.65 -4.46
N ASP A 66 7.13 0.08 -5.43
CA ASP A 66 7.22 1.54 -5.46
C ASP A 66 6.52 2.16 -4.24
N ARG A 67 5.32 1.67 -3.89
CA ARG A 67 4.60 2.13 -2.68
C ARG A 67 5.29 1.72 -1.39
N MET A 68 5.93 0.55 -1.37
CA MET A 68 6.72 0.07 -0.23
C MET A 68 7.85 1.04 0.10
N GLN A 69 8.56 1.57 -0.90
CA GLN A 69 9.63 2.55 -0.67
C GLN A 69 9.14 3.80 0.07
N ILE A 70 7.91 4.24 -0.21
CA ILE A 70 7.29 5.36 0.48
C ILE A 70 6.81 4.95 1.88
N ALA A 71 6.32 3.73 2.04
CA ALA A 71 5.81 3.22 3.32
C ALA A 71 6.91 3.00 4.37
N VAL A 72 8.13 2.63 3.95
CA VAL A 72 9.27 2.42 4.87
C VAL A 72 10.09 3.68 5.14
N ASP A 73 9.74 4.81 4.51
CA ASP A 73 10.41 6.08 4.73
C ASP A 73 10.23 6.58 6.18
N GLU A 74 11.35 6.79 6.87
CA GLU A 74 11.39 7.19 8.28
C GLU A 74 11.29 8.70 8.50
N SER A 75 10.83 9.45 7.51
CA SER A 75 10.74 10.90 7.60
C SER A 75 9.73 11.42 8.63
N TRP A 76 9.01 10.52 9.31
CA TRP A 76 8.23 10.82 10.51
C TRP A 76 9.06 11.36 11.68
N LYS A 77 10.40 11.17 11.67
CA LYS A 77 11.32 11.74 12.68
C LYS A 77 11.47 13.27 12.57
N ASP A 78 11.16 13.85 11.41
CA ASP A 78 11.20 15.29 11.18
C ASP A 78 9.82 15.90 11.41
N THR A 79 9.70 16.73 12.44
CA THR A 79 8.46 17.41 12.85
C THR A 79 8.11 18.58 11.93
N THR A 80 9.02 18.98 11.04
CA THR A 80 8.75 20.03 10.05
C THR A 80 7.70 19.55 9.05
N ASN A 81 6.66 20.36 8.82
CA ASN A 81 5.55 20.04 7.92
C ASN A 81 4.80 18.74 8.27
N LEU A 82 4.73 18.38 9.55
CA LEU A 82 4.12 17.12 10.02
C LEU A 82 2.67 16.92 9.53
N GLU A 83 1.85 17.99 9.50
CA GLU A 83 0.49 17.97 8.95
C GLU A 83 0.44 17.51 7.49
N ILE A 84 1.36 18.03 6.67
CA ILE A 84 1.46 17.67 5.25
C ILE A 84 1.88 16.19 5.13
N ARG A 85 2.75 15.71 6.02
CA ARG A 85 3.19 14.30 6.03
C ARG A 85 2.04 13.36 6.41
N LEU A 86 1.25 13.71 7.43
CA LEU A 86 0.03 12.99 7.80
C LEU A 86 -0.95 12.92 6.63
N GLN A 87 -1.23 14.05 5.99
CA GLN A 87 -2.13 14.09 4.83
C GLN A 87 -1.63 13.20 3.68
N LYS A 88 -0.34 13.26 3.36
CA LYS A 88 0.27 12.39 2.34
C LYS A 88 0.17 10.91 2.70
N HIS A 89 0.30 10.57 3.99
CA HIS A 89 0.14 9.20 4.45
C HIS A 89 -1.31 8.71 4.27
N THR A 90 -2.30 9.49 4.67
CA THR A 90 -3.73 9.17 4.44
C THR A 90 -4.04 9.01 2.95
N THR A 91 -3.46 9.85 2.08
CA THR A 91 -3.61 9.70 0.63
C THR A 91 -3.00 8.38 0.14
N LEU A 92 -1.82 8.01 0.63
CA LEU A 92 -1.16 6.74 0.28
C LEU A 92 -1.98 5.53 0.73
N GLU A 93 -2.55 5.55 1.94
CA GLU A 93 -3.44 4.49 2.43
C GLU A 93 -4.69 4.35 1.56
N ALA A 94 -5.31 5.47 1.19
CA ALA A 94 -6.47 5.48 0.31
C ALA A 94 -6.15 4.93 -1.09
N GLU A 95 -4.99 5.29 -1.65
CA GLU A 95 -4.50 4.76 -2.92
C GLU A 95 -4.30 3.25 -2.85
N VAL A 96 -3.66 2.76 -1.78
CA VAL A 96 -3.40 1.33 -1.59
C VAL A 96 -4.70 0.56 -1.42
N ASN A 97 -5.63 1.05 -0.61
CA ASN A 97 -6.92 0.40 -0.43
C ASN A 97 -7.75 0.38 -1.74
N ALA A 98 -7.69 1.45 -2.53
CA ALA A 98 -8.38 1.50 -3.83
C ALA A 98 -7.83 0.47 -4.84
N ASN A 99 -6.55 0.11 -4.72
CA ASN A 99 -5.93 -0.86 -5.64
C ASN A 99 -6.13 -2.33 -5.22
N LYS A 100 -6.79 -2.59 -4.09
CA LYS A 100 -7.11 -3.96 -3.64
C LYS A 100 -7.86 -4.77 -4.71
N GLY A 101 -8.75 -4.11 -5.45
CA GLY A 101 -9.50 -4.75 -6.53
C GLY A 101 -8.65 -5.27 -7.69
N SER A 102 -7.40 -4.82 -7.84
CA SER A 102 -6.45 -5.39 -8.81
C SER A 102 -5.90 -6.72 -8.36
N LEU A 103 -5.62 -6.88 -7.05
CA LEU A 103 -5.22 -8.15 -6.47
C LEU A 103 -6.36 -9.17 -6.55
N ASP A 104 -7.57 -8.76 -6.17
CA ASP A 104 -8.76 -9.63 -6.22
C ASP A 104 -9.07 -10.15 -7.65
N LYS A 105 -8.81 -9.32 -8.67
CA LYS A 105 -8.94 -9.72 -10.08
C LYS A 105 -7.91 -10.78 -10.47
N LEU A 106 -6.66 -10.61 -10.06
CA LEU A 106 -5.59 -11.58 -10.33
C LEU A 106 -5.84 -12.89 -9.60
N ASP A 107 -6.37 -12.84 -8.37
CA ASP A 107 -6.80 -14.03 -7.63
C ASP A 107 -7.89 -14.78 -8.40
N SER A 108 -8.93 -14.07 -8.88
CA SER A 108 -10.01 -14.68 -9.64
C SER A 108 -9.51 -15.30 -10.95
N GLU A 109 -8.62 -14.60 -11.67
CA GLU A 109 -8.07 -15.11 -12.93
C GLU A 109 -7.15 -16.32 -12.70
N GLY A 110 -6.27 -16.24 -11.70
CA GLY A 110 -5.33 -17.30 -11.35
C GLY A 110 -6.07 -18.55 -10.88
N GLN A 111 -7.08 -18.39 -10.03
CA GLN A 111 -7.91 -19.50 -9.55
C GLN A 111 -8.67 -20.19 -10.70
N ASP A 112 -9.24 -19.42 -11.65
CA ASP A 112 -9.88 -19.97 -12.85
C ASP A 112 -8.89 -20.79 -13.70
N MET A 113 -7.65 -20.32 -13.87
CA MET A 113 -6.62 -21.06 -14.60
C MET A 113 -6.19 -22.35 -13.89
N ILE A 114 -6.13 -22.33 -12.55
CA ILE A 114 -5.84 -23.52 -11.73
C ILE A 114 -6.98 -24.54 -11.83
N GLU A 115 -8.23 -24.10 -11.78
CA GLU A 115 -9.42 -24.95 -11.92
C GLU A 115 -9.51 -25.59 -13.31
N GLN A 116 -9.09 -24.86 -14.34
CA GLN A 116 -8.95 -25.37 -15.71
C GLN A 116 -7.74 -26.33 -15.88
N LYS A 117 -6.96 -26.57 -14.82
CA LYS A 117 -5.80 -27.48 -14.79
C LYS A 117 -4.74 -27.15 -15.83
N PHE A 118 -4.44 -25.85 -15.97
CA PHE A 118 -3.35 -25.41 -16.82
C PHE A 118 -2.05 -26.09 -16.40
N SER A 119 -1.17 -26.37 -17.34
CA SER A 119 0.14 -26.98 -17.05
C SER A 119 1.01 -26.15 -16.09
N ALA A 120 0.72 -24.85 -15.96
CA ALA A 120 1.44 -23.91 -15.11
C ALA A 120 0.75 -23.62 -13.76
N SER A 121 -0.25 -24.40 -13.33
CA SER A 121 -1.00 -24.15 -12.08
C SER A 121 -0.11 -23.93 -10.86
N ASP A 122 0.94 -24.74 -10.68
CA ASP A 122 1.87 -24.61 -9.55
C ASP A 122 2.59 -23.24 -9.55
N ILE A 123 2.92 -22.73 -10.74
CA ILE A 123 3.57 -21.42 -10.90
C ILE A 123 2.58 -20.29 -10.61
N ILE A 124 1.34 -20.44 -11.07
CA ILE A 124 0.26 -19.46 -10.82
C ILE A 124 0.00 -19.34 -9.32
N GLU A 125 -0.14 -20.47 -8.63
CA GLU A 125 -0.35 -20.51 -7.18
C GLU A 125 0.82 -19.85 -6.43
N ALA A 126 2.07 -20.20 -6.77
CA ALA A 126 3.25 -19.58 -6.17
C ALA A 126 3.28 -18.06 -6.37
N ARG A 127 2.93 -17.56 -7.57
CA ARG A 127 2.89 -16.12 -7.86
C ARG A 127 1.80 -15.39 -7.10
N LEU A 128 0.61 -15.98 -6.92
CA LEU A 128 -0.43 -15.39 -6.08
C LEU A 128 0.04 -15.30 -4.61
N ILE A 129 0.64 -16.37 -4.08
CA ILE A 129 1.19 -16.37 -2.71
C ILE A 129 2.24 -15.27 -2.53
N GLU A 130 3.15 -15.09 -3.50
CA GLU A 130 4.14 -14.01 -3.47
C GLU A 130 3.50 -12.62 -3.45
N LEU A 131 2.47 -12.39 -4.27
CA LEU A 131 1.74 -11.11 -4.29
C LEU A 131 1.03 -10.82 -2.97
N HIS A 132 0.33 -11.81 -2.40
CA HIS A 132 -0.34 -11.66 -1.09
C HIS A 132 0.67 -11.35 0.02
N ASN A 133 1.81 -12.05 0.04
CA ASN A 133 2.86 -11.77 1.00
C ASN A 133 3.42 -10.34 0.86
N LEU A 134 3.59 -9.84 -0.37
CA LEU A 134 4.04 -8.46 -0.61
C LEU A 134 2.98 -7.44 -0.20
N TRP A 135 1.71 -7.73 -0.50
CA TRP A 135 0.57 -6.90 -0.11
C TRP A 135 0.46 -6.75 1.41
N ASP A 136 0.53 -7.87 2.14
CA ASP A 136 0.49 -7.88 3.61
C ASP A 136 1.66 -7.12 4.23
N LYS A 137 2.87 -7.26 3.64
CA LYS A 137 4.02 -6.46 4.07
C LYS A 137 3.79 -4.98 3.87
N LEU A 138 3.18 -4.58 2.74
CA LEU A 138 2.89 -3.19 2.44
C LEU A 138 1.90 -2.61 3.46
N LEU A 139 0.82 -3.34 3.76
CA LEU A 139 -0.16 -2.93 4.77
C LEU A 139 0.47 -2.74 6.15
N LYS A 140 1.30 -3.70 6.59
CA LYS A 140 2.02 -3.60 7.88
C LYS A 140 2.97 -2.41 7.93
N ALA A 141 3.68 -2.13 6.82
CA ALA A 141 4.57 -0.97 6.74
C ALA A 141 3.80 0.35 6.83
N LEU A 142 2.64 0.44 6.16
CA LEU A 142 1.76 1.61 6.24
C LEU A 142 1.22 1.80 7.66
N GLU A 143 0.69 0.75 8.28
CA GLU A 143 0.18 0.80 9.65
C GLU A 143 1.26 1.27 10.63
N PHE A 144 2.46 0.69 10.55
CA PHE A 144 3.59 1.09 11.39
C PHE A 144 3.94 2.57 11.21
N ARG A 145 4.02 3.04 9.95
CA ARG A 145 4.29 4.44 9.64
C ARG A 145 3.20 5.37 10.17
N GLY A 146 1.93 4.98 10.05
CA GLY A 146 0.79 5.73 10.58
C GLY A 146 0.83 5.88 12.09
N ILE A 147 1.11 4.80 12.81
CA ILE A 147 1.31 4.82 14.27
C ILE A 147 2.44 5.79 14.64
N LYS A 148 3.58 5.73 13.94
CA LYS A 148 4.73 6.61 14.23
C LYS A 148 4.45 8.07 13.95
N LEU A 149 3.76 8.38 12.84
CA LEU A 149 3.33 9.75 12.54
C LEU A 149 2.35 10.27 13.59
N GLY A 150 1.37 9.47 13.99
CA GLY A 150 0.41 9.82 15.03
C GLY A 150 1.08 10.10 16.38
N GLN A 151 1.97 9.20 16.82
CA GLN A 151 2.75 9.38 18.05
C GLN A 151 3.59 10.67 18.02
N THR A 152 4.28 10.91 16.90
CA THR A 152 5.11 12.11 16.73
C THR A 152 4.24 13.37 16.75
N HIS A 153 3.06 13.32 16.14
CA HIS A 153 2.11 14.42 16.11
C HIS A 153 1.57 14.78 17.49
N SER A 154 1.12 13.78 18.25
CA SER A 154 0.66 14.00 19.62
C SER A 154 1.77 14.56 20.51
N LEU A 155 2.99 14.02 20.42
CA LEU A 155 4.13 14.51 21.20
C LEU A 155 4.51 15.96 20.83
N THR A 156 4.55 16.28 19.53
CA THR A 156 4.89 17.63 19.06
C THR A 156 3.85 18.64 19.52
N ASN A 157 2.56 18.29 19.45
CA ASN A 157 1.47 19.13 19.93
C ASN A 157 1.56 19.37 21.44
N PHE A 158 1.84 18.32 22.20
CA PHE A 158 2.04 18.42 23.64
C PHE A 158 3.21 19.37 23.97
N GLN A 159 4.37 19.19 23.33
CA GLN A 159 5.53 20.07 23.50
C GLN A 159 5.21 21.54 23.21
N ARG A 160 4.53 21.83 22.09
CA ARG A 160 4.09 23.19 21.76
C ARG A 160 3.16 23.78 22.83
N LYS A 161 2.18 23.00 23.31
CA LYS A 161 1.28 23.45 24.39
C LYS A 161 2.06 23.74 25.68
N CYS A 162 3.05 22.91 26.04
CA CYS A 162 3.93 23.16 27.18
C CYS A 162 4.73 24.46 27.01
N GLU A 163 5.33 24.68 25.83
CA GLU A 163 6.08 25.90 25.53
C GLU A 163 5.20 27.15 25.60
N GLU A 164 3.96 27.09 25.11
CA GLU A 164 2.98 28.19 25.20
C GLU A 164 2.63 28.53 26.65
N VAL A 165 2.38 27.51 27.48
CA VAL A 165 2.10 27.70 28.91
C VAL A 165 3.33 28.25 29.65
N LEU A 166 4.53 27.70 29.39
CA LEU A 166 5.77 28.17 30.01
C LEU A 166 6.10 29.61 29.61
N TYR A 167 5.92 29.95 28.33
CA TYR A 167 6.11 31.32 27.85
C TYR A 167 5.16 32.28 28.58
N TRP A 168 3.88 31.91 28.71
CA TRP A 168 2.91 32.73 29.44
C TRP A 168 3.28 32.87 30.92
N ILE A 169 3.70 31.79 31.60
CA ILE A 169 4.17 31.85 32.98
C ILE A 169 5.33 32.83 33.11
N ASN A 170 6.35 32.71 32.25
CA ASN A 170 7.52 33.57 32.29
C ASN A 170 7.18 35.05 32.02
N ASP A 171 6.28 35.32 31.07
CA ASP A 171 5.78 36.67 30.79
C ASP A 171 5.10 37.28 32.03
N LYS A 172 4.20 36.54 32.69
CA LYS A 172 3.46 37.03 33.85
C LYS A 172 4.26 37.03 35.15
N GLU A 173 5.27 36.18 35.28
CA GLU A 173 6.16 36.15 36.44
C GLU A 173 6.86 37.50 36.66
N THR A 174 7.13 38.25 35.58
CA THR A 174 7.70 39.61 35.66
C THR A 174 6.79 40.60 36.39
N ILE A 175 5.46 40.46 36.24
CA ILE A 175 4.47 41.32 36.90
C ILE A 175 4.41 40.97 38.39
N VAL A 176 4.34 39.68 38.73
CA VAL A 176 4.23 39.20 40.12
C VAL A 176 5.51 39.48 40.92
N ARG A 177 6.68 39.41 40.27
CA ARG A 177 7.98 39.68 40.92
C ARG A 177 8.36 41.15 40.95
N SER A 178 7.55 42.04 40.35
CA SER A 178 7.78 43.48 40.45
C SER A 178 7.74 43.92 41.92
N THR A 179 8.78 44.63 42.36
CA THR A 179 8.82 45.24 43.69
C THR A 179 8.24 46.66 43.70
N ASP A 180 7.75 47.14 42.56
CA ASP A 180 7.11 48.45 42.44
C ASP A 180 5.73 48.44 43.10
N THR A 181 5.59 49.24 44.16
CA THR A 181 4.34 49.38 44.92
C THR A 181 3.64 50.71 44.67
N GLY A 182 4.08 51.47 43.65
CA GLY A 182 3.57 52.80 43.35
C GLY A 182 4.22 53.90 44.20
N ASN A 183 4.20 55.12 43.67
CA ASN A 183 4.78 56.31 44.29
C ASN A 183 3.73 57.41 44.59
N ASP A 184 2.51 57.27 44.06
CA ASP A 184 1.35 58.10 44.35
C ASP A 184 0.04 57.31 44.16
N LEU A 185 -1.09 57.92 44.51
CA LEU A 185 -2.41 57.29 44.46
C LEU A 185 -2.80 56.84 43.05
N ASP A 186 -2.49 57.64 42.02
CA ASP A 186 -2.87 57.34 40.65
C ASP A 186 -2.05 56.16 40.10
N HIS A 187 -0.76 56.10 40.42
CA HIS A 187 0.11 54.98 40.06
C HIS A 187 -0.29 53.70 40.80
N VAL A 188 -0.62 53.76 42.10
CA VAL A 188 -1.13 52.59 42.84
C VAL A 188 -2.43 52.06 42.21
N ASN A 189 -3.38 52.94 41.86
CA ASN A 189 -4.62 52.54 41.19
C ASN A 189 -4.35 51.91 39.81
N MET A 190 -3.38 52.42 39.06
CA MET A 190 -2.96 51.82 37.79
C MET A 190 -2.38 50.41 37.98
N LEU A 191 -1.51 50.22 38.97
CA LEU A 191 -0.91 48.92 39.30
C LEU A 191 -1.97 47.91 39.74
N LEU A 192 -2.95 48.33 40.56
CA LEU A 192 -4.08 47.51 40.97
C LEU A 192 -4.94 47.09 39.78
N ALA A 193 -5.32 48.02 38.90
CA ALA A 193 -6.11 47.71 37.72
C ALA A 193 -5.41 46.69 36.80
N LYS A 194 -4.08 46.84 36.60
CA LYS A 194 -3.27 45.89 35.84
C LYS A 194 -3.20 44.51 36.50
N PHE A 195 -3.16 44.46 37.83
CA PHE A 195 -3.15 43.20 38.58
C PHE A 195 -4.52 42.49 38.53
N GLU A 196 -5.63 43.23 38.60
CA GLU A 196 -6.98 42.69 38.43
C GLU A 196 -7.19 42.12 37.01
N GLU A 197 -6.68 42.80 35.98
CA GLU A 197 -6.66 42.27 34.61
C GLU A 197 -5.88 40.94 34.54
N PHE A 198 -4.69 40.88 35.15
CA PHE A 198 -3.92 39.64 35.26
C PHE A 198 -4.68 38.51 35.99
N GLN A 199 -5.39 38.81 37.09
CA GLN A 199 -6.18 37.81 37.80
C GLN A 199 -7.33 37.26 36.95
N SER A 200 -7.97 38.13 36.16
CA SER A 200 -9.00 37.71 35.20
C SER A 200 -8.43 36.78 34.13
N GLU A 201 -7.25 37.10 33.58
CA GLU A 201 -6.55 36.25 32.61
C GLU A 201 -6.13 34.89 33.19
N LEU A 202 -5.63 34.87 34.44
CA LEU A 202 -5.17 33.66 35.14
C LEU A 202 -6.23 32.56 35.17
N GLN A 203 -7.51 32.93 35.32
CA GLN A 203 -8.61 31.97 35.36
C GLN A 203 -8.79 31.22 34.03
N GLY A 204 -8.55 31.87 32.89
CA GLY A 204 -8.63 31.25 31.56
C GLY A 204 -7.41 30.36 31.23
N TYR A 205 -6.26 30.58 31.87
CA TYR A 205 -5.07 29.74 31.67
C TYR A 205 -5.05 28.48 32.53
N GLY A 206 -5.83 28.43 33.62
CA GLY A 206 -6.02 27.20 34.42
C GLY A 206 -6.53 26.03 33.56
N ASP A 207 -7.46 26.29 32.64
CA ASP A 207 -7.98 25.28 31.72
C ASP A 207 -6.90 24.78 30.75
N ARG A 208 -6.02 25.67 30.25
CA ARG A 208 -4.91 25.28 29.37
C ARG A 208 -3.87 24.40 30.08
N VAL A 209 -3.57 24.69 31.35
CA VAL A 209 -2.69 23.84 32.16
C VAL A 209 -3.30 22.47 32.38
N LYS A 210 -4.62 22.43 32.63
CA LYS A 210 -5.36 21.17 32.73
C LYS A 210 -5.32 20.38 31.41
N ASP A 211 -5.55 21.04 30.28
CA ASP A 211 -5.50 20.40 28.96
C ASP A 211 -4.12 19.81 28.66
N VAL A 212 -3.04 20.47 29.09
CA VAL A 212 -1.67 19.93 28.97
C VAL A 212 -1.50 18.67 29.82
N ASN A 213 -1.98 18.67 31.07
CA ASN A 213 -1.92 17.50 31.94
C ASN A 213 -2.75 16.33 31.39
N ASP A 214 -3.98 16.59 30.94
CA ASP A 214 -4.87 15.57 30.38
C ASP A 214 -4.30 14.97 29.07
N GLU A 215 -3.51 15.74 28.31
CA GLU A 215 -2.79 15.24 27.13
C GLU A 215 -1.57 14.39 27.54
N ALA A 216 -0.84 14.79 28.59
CA ALA A 216 0.30 14.04 29.11
C ALA A 216 -0.11 12.63 29.57
N ASP A 217 -1.27 12.50 30.21
CA ASP A 217 -1.78 11.20 30.70
C ASP A 217 -2.19 10.25 29.56
N LYS A 218 -2.35 10.75 28.33
CA LYS A 218 -2.74 9.97 27.15
C LYS A 218 -1.55 9.53 26.29
N LEU A 219 -0.37 10.11 26.50
CA LEU A 219 0.87 9.81 25.77
C LEU A 219 1.59 8.60 26.38
#